data_AF-A0A482XLZ9-F1
#
_entry.id   AF-A0A482XLZ9-F1
#
_cell.length_a   1.000
_cell.length_b   1.000
_cell.length_c   1.000
_cell.angle_alpha   90.00
_cell.angle_beta   90.00
_cell.angle_gamma   90.00
#
_symmetry.space_group_name_H-M   'P 1'
#
loop_
_entity.id
_entity.type
_entity.pdbx_description
1 polymer ?
#
loop_
_entity_poly.entity_id
_entity_poly.type
_entity_poly.pdbx_seq_one_letter_code
_entity_poly.pdbx_strand_id
1 'polypeptide(L)'
;MSLSGLLSINEVNELDLDQFIWLFGNVIEKRTEACNYVFEKRPFQSAKHIILLYSKYLDTLKQCDQEEILQSHPDLGASCKMTDESVREQGSCGVNDLEQEEREELSELNLRYKEKFGFPFVICARQNKADSILSAMKIRLENDRCG
;
A
#
# COMPACT_ATOMS: atom_id res chain seq x y z
N MET A 1 0.24 -9.31 -22.97
CA MET A 1 1.65 -9.14 -23.38
C MET A 1 2.48 -9.25 -22.11
N SER A 2 3.53 -10.07 -22.09
CA SER A 2 4.43 -10.17 -20.94
C SER A 2 5.47 -9.06 -21.05
N LEU A 3 5.28 -7.96 -20.33
CA LEU A 3 6.32 -6.94 -20.10
C LEU A 3 7.18 -7.40 -18.92
N SER A 4 7.89 -8.51 -19.10
CA SER A 4 8.86 -9.02 -18.11
C SER A 4 10.25 -8.42 -18.36
N GLY A 5 10.34 -7.09 -18.34
CA GLY A 5 11.59 -6.34 -18.51
C GLY A 5 11.52 -4.99 -17.81
N LEU A 6 12.65 -4.53 -17.25
CA LEU A 6 12.79 -3.18 -16.71
C LEU A 6 12.64 -2.17 -17.87
N LEU A 7 11.56 -1.40 -17.88
CA LEU A 7 11.36 -0.32 -18.85
C LEU A 7 12.25 0.88 -18.52
N SER A 8 12.82 1.49 -19.56
CA SER A 8 13.43 2.81 -19.48
C SER A 8 12.38 3.91 -19.33
N ILE A 9 12.78 5.08 -18.83
CA ILE A 9 11.84 6.20 -18.67
C ILE A 9 11.27 6.70 -20.01
N ASN A 10 12.03 6.56 -21.10
CA ASN A 10 11.57 6.93 -22.43
C ASN A 10 10.50 5.95 -22.91
N GLU A 11 10.69 4.65 -22.72
CA GLU A 11 9.65 3.65 -23.05
C GLU A 11 8.38 3.87 -22.23
N VAL A 12 8.50 4.23 -20.94
CA VAL A 12 7.34 4.59 -20.11
C VAL A 12 6.60 5.83 -20.65
N ASN A 13 7.32 6.82 -21.19
CA ASN A 13 6.71 8.01 -21.78
C ASN A 13 5.96 7.73 -23.08
N GLU A 14 6.26 6.65 -23.79
CA GLU A 14 5.60 6.25 -25.04
C GLU A 14 4.37 5.35 -24.83
N LEU A 15 4.10 4.90 -23.59
CA LEU A 15 2.94 4.06 -23.29
C LEU A 15 1.62 4.80 -23.58
N ASP A 16 0.63 4.07 -24.09
CA ASP A 16 -0.75 4.53 -24.06
C ASP A 16 -1.35 4.40 -22.65
N LEU A 17 -2.58 4.91 -22.49
CA LEU A 17 -3.23 4.94 -21.18
C LEU A 17 -3.52 3.53 -20.65
N ASP A 18 -3.97 2.62 -21.51
CA ASP A 18 -4.34 1.25 -21.12
C ASP A 18 -3.11 0.46 -20.66
N GLN A 19 -1.99 0.60 -21.37
CA GLN A 19 -0.71 0.01 -21.00
C GLN A 19 -0.16 0.61 -19.69
N PHE A 20 -0.29 1.93 -19.51
CA PHE A 20 0.15 2.59 -18.29
C PHE A 20 -0.69 2.15 -17.07
N ILE A 21 -2.02 2.07 -17.20
CA ILE A 21 -2.90 1.54 -16.16
C ILE A 21 -2.59 0.07 -15.89
N TRP A 22 -2.32 -0.73 -16.91
CA TRP A 22 -1.96 -2.14 -16.71
C TRP A 22 -0.67 -2.31 -15.89
N LEU A 23 0.32 -1.43 -16.08
CA LEU A 23 1.60 -1.48 -15.35
C LEU A 23 1.56 -0.84 -13.96
N PHE A 24 0.91 0.33 -13.85
CA PHE A 24 0.99 1.17 -12.65
C PHE A 24 -0.34 1.29 -11.90
N GLY A 25 -1.39 0.62 -12.39
CA GLY A 25 -2.78 0.64 -11.89
C GLY A 25 -2.93 0.35 -10.40
N ASN A 26 -2.07 -0.51 -9.85
CA ASN A 26 -2.11 -0.93 -8.46
C ASN A 26 -0.94 -0.38 -7.62
N VAL A 27 -0.31 0.73 -8.03
CA VAL A 27 0.72 1.42 -7.22
C VAL A 27 0.13 1.95 -5.91
N ILE A 28 -1.10 2.46 -5.97
CA ILE A 28 -1.92 2.71 -4.79
C ILE A 28 -3.04 1.68 -4.85
N GLU A 29 -3.11 0.82 -3.82
CA GLU A 29 -4.07 -0.29 -3.73
C GLU A 29 -5.48 0.20 -4.10
N LYS A 30 -6.07 -0.41 -5.13
CA LYS A 30 -7.45 -0.16 -5.62
C LYS A 30 -7.77 1.28 -6.02
N ARG A 31 -6.79 2.13 -6.36
CA ARG A 31 -7.02 3.51 -6.82
C ARG A 31 -6.48 3.77 -8.22
N THR A 32 -7.23 3.31 -9.22
CA THR A 32 -6.88 3.51 -10.63
C THR A 32 -6.93 4.98 -11.07
N GLU A 33 -7.69 5.84 -10.38
CA GLU A 33 -7.76 7.28 -10.71
C GLU A 33 -6.42 7.99 -10.47
N ALA A 34 -5.61 7.50 -9.53
CA ALA A 34 -4.27 8.00 -9.30
C ALA A 34 -3.39 7.85 -10.56
N CYS A 35 -3.60 6.77 -11.33
CA CYS A 35 -2.86 6.54 -12.57
C CYS A 35 -3.22 7.55 -13.65
N ASN A 36 -4.51 7.89 -13.77
CA ASN A 36 -4.95 8.94 -14.70
C ASN A 36 -4.31 10.28 -14.34
N TYR A 37 -4.35 10.65 -13.06
CA TYR A 37 -3.71 11.88 -12.57
C TYR A 37 -2.21 11.94 -12.91
N VAL A 38 -1.48 10.84 -12.71
CA VAL A 38 -0.04 10.77 -12.99
C VAL A 38 0.24 10.77 -14.50
N PHE A 39 -0.54 10.03 -15.29
CA PHE A 39 -0.39 9.90 -16.74
C PHE A 39 -0.50 11.24 -17.47
N GLU A 40 -1.37 12.13 -17.00
CA GLU A 40 -1.53 13.49 -17.52
C GLU A 40 -0.32 14.41 -17.27
N LYS A 41 0.64 14.00 -16.43
CA LYS A 41 1.84 14.80 -16.09
C LYS A 41 3.08 14.42 -16.90
N ARG A 42 2.91 13.58 -17.92
CA ARG A 42 3.97 13.27 -18.90
C ARG A 42 4.44 14.54 -19.64
N PRO A 43 5.70 14.58 -20.10
CA PRO A 43 6.70 13.51 -19.99
C PRO A 43 7.35 13.42 -18.60
N PHE A 44 7.66 12.20 -18.18
CA PHE A 44 8.39 11.91 -16.95
C PHE A 44 9.90 12.02 -17.15
N GLN A 45 10.60 12.56 -16.15
CA GLN A 45 12.05 12.74 -16.17
C GLN A 45 12.81 11.52 -15.61
N SER A 46 12.19 10.78 -14.69
CA SER A 46 12.77 9.59 -14.05
C SER A 46 11.69 8.80 -13.30
N ALA A 47 12.01 7.59 -12.86
CA ALA A 47 11.15 6.84 -11.93
C ALA A 47 10.87 7.61 -10.63
N LYS A 48 11.85 8.40 -10.14
CA LYS A 48 11.65 9.28 -8.98
C LYS A 48 10.60 10.37 -9.25
N HIS A 49 10.54 10.88 -10.49
CA HIS A 49 9.50 11.84 -10.86
C HIS A 49 8.10 11.20 -10.78
N ILE A 50 7.95 9.96 -11.24
CA ILE A 50 6.68 9.21 -11.15
C ILE A 50 6.27 9.00 -9.69
N ILE A 51 7.19 8.55 -8.82
CA ILE A 51 6.94 8.38 -7.38
C ILE A 51 6.48 9.70 -6.74
N LEU A 52 7.14 10.81 -7.07
CA LEU A 52 6.76 12.13 -6.57
C LEU A 52 5.35 12.53 -7.01
N LEU A 53 4.93 12.18 -8.23
CA LEU A 53 3.59 12.48 -8.73
C LEU A 53 2.50 11.68 -8.00
N TYR A 54 2.75 10.40 -7.70
CA TYR A 54 1.85 9.60 -6.85
C TYR A 54 1.76 10.16 -5.42
N SER A 55 2.88 10.60 -4.84
CA SER A 55 2.88 11.27 -3.53
C SER A 55 2.03 12.56 -3.58
N LYS A 56 2.23 13.39 -4.60
CA LYS A 56 1.46 14.63 -4.78
C LYS A 56 -0.03 14.37 -4.98
N TYR A 57 -0.41 13.26 -5.64
CA TYR A 57 -1.81 12.87 -5.75
C TYR A 57 -2.41 12.64 -4.35
N LEU A 58 -1.73 11.88 -3.50
CA LEU A 58 -2.17 11.64 -2.12
C LEU A 58 -2.29 12.94 -1.32
N ASP A 59 -1.37 13.90 -1.51
CA ASP A 59 -1.42 15.21 -0.87
C ASP A 59 -2.62 16.06 -1.31
N THR A 60 -3.22 15.76 -2.47
CA THR A 60 -4.42 16.48 -2.98
C THR A 60 -5.73 15.92 -2.43
N LEU A 61 -5.71 14.74 -1.84
CA LEU A 61 -6.89 14.06 -1.32
C LEU A 61 -7.37 14.71 -0.02
N LYS A 62 -8.69 14.72 0.18
CA LYS A 62 -9.25 15.05 1.49
C LYS A 62 -8.94 13.92 2.46
N GLN A 63 -8.98 14.23 3.76
CA GLN A 63 -8.76 13.23 4.80
C GLN A 63 -9.68 12.01 4.65
N CYS A 64 -10.96 12.19 4.31
CA CYS A 64 -11.89 11.09 4.09
C CYS A 64 -11.45 10.15 2.96
N ASP A 65 -10.90 10.69 1.88
CA ASP A 65 -10.46 9.92 0.71
C ASP A 65 -9.16 9.17 1.02
N GLN A 66 -8.27 9.77 1.84
CA GLN A 66 -7.07 9.13 2.37
C GLN A 66 -7.43 7.98 3.34
N GLU A 67 -8.40 8.19 4.22
CA GLU A 67 -8.90 7.16 5.13
C GLU A 67 -9.54 5.99 4.36
N GLU A 68 -10.30 6.27 3.29
CA GLU A 68 -10.88 5.22 2.44
C GLU A 68 -9.79 4.37 1.75
N ILE A 69 -8.66 4.98 1.36
CA ILE A 69 -7.49 4.22 0.86
C ILE A 69 -6.98 3.28 1.94
N LEU A 70 -6.81 3.75 3.18
CA LEU A 70 -6.36 2.91 4.29
C LEU A 70 -7.36 1.78 4.57
N GLN A 71 -8.67 2.07 4.55
CA GLN A 71 -9.73 1.08 4.73
C GLN A 71 -9.78 0.01 3.64
N SER A 72 -9.26 0.31 2.46
CA SER A 72 -9.24 -0.65 1.34
C SER A 72 -8.18 -1.76 1.50
N HIS A 73 -7.23 -1.59 2.43
CA HIS A 73 -6.17 -2.55 2.74
C HIS A 73 -6.69 -3.71 3.61
N PRO A 74 -6.27 -4.95 3.34
CA PRO A 74 -6.53 -6.07 4.24
C PRO A 74 -5.72 -5.92 5.54
N ASP A 75 -6.23 -6.48 6.64
CA ASP A 75 -5.45 -6.58 7.87
C ASP A 75 -4.20 -7.47 7.66
N LEU A 76 -3.13 -7.20 8.40
CA LEU A 76 -1.95 -8.07 8.43
C LEU A 76 -2.31 -9.42 9.06
N GLY A 77 -1.98 -10.51 8.38
CA GLY A 77 -2.30 -11.88 8.81
C GLY A 77 -3.74 -12.31 8.52
N ALA A 78 -4.53 -11.52 7.79
CA ALA A 78 -5.88 -11.91 7.41
C ALA A 78 -5.88 -12.99 6.32
N SER A 79 -6.69 -14.03 6.50
CA SER A 79 -6.93 -15.10 5.50
C SER A 79 -7.95 -14.71 4.42
N CYS A 80 -8.17 -13.42 4.20
CA CYS A 80 -9.22 -12.91 3.30
C CYS A 80 -8.77 -12.92 1.82
N LYS A 81 -9.72 -12.69 0.88
CA LYS A 81 -9.38 -12.48 -0.53
C LYS A 81 -8.58 -11.18 -0.69
N MET A 82 -7.30 -11.32 -1.03
CA MET A 82 -6.34 -10.25 -1.20
C MET A 82 -5.93 -10.09 -2.67
N THR A 83 -5.40 -8.92 -3.05
CA THR A 83 -4.71 -8.74 -4.34
C THR A 83 -3.43 -9.57 -4.37
N ASP A 84 -2.97 -9.96 -5.57
CA ASP A 84 -1.74 -10.73 -5.74
C ASP A 84 -0.53 -9.99 -5.15
N GLU A 85 -0.52 -8.65 -5.22
CA GLU A 85 0.49 -7.81 -4.58
C GLU A 85 0.45 -7.93 -3.05
N SER A 86 -0.73 -7.83 -2.44
CA SER A 86 -0.89 -7.93 -0.99
C SER A 86 -0.47 -9.32 -0.47
N VAL A 87 -0.78 -10.40 -1.19
CA VAL A 87 -0.32 -11.76 -0.84
C VAL A 87 1.20 -11.85 -0.86
N ARG A 88 1.84 -11.33 -1.92
CA ARG A 88 3.31 -11.31 -2.03
C ARG A 88 3.97 -10.48 -0.95
N GLU A 89 3.36 -9.37 -0.57
CA GLU A 89 3.88 -8.47 0.46
C GLU A 89 3.79 -9.09 1.85
N GLN A 90 2.63 -9.64 2.24
CA GLN A 90 2.50 -10.30 3.54
C GLN A 90 3.32 -11.60 3.63
N GLY A 91 3.43 -12.36 2.54
CA GLY A 91 4.31 -13.54 2.48
C GLY A 91 5.79 -13.21 2.71
N SER A 92 6.21 -11.96 2.51
CA SER A 92 7.60 -11.53 2.68
C SER A 92 7.98 -11.08 4.10
N CYS A 93 7.01 -10.75 4.96
CA CYS A 93 7.27 -10.22 6.30
C CYS A 93 7.19 -11.26 7.43
N GLY A 94 6.82 -12.51 7.11
CA GLY A 94 6.76 -13.61 8.08
C GLY A 94 5.50 -13.63 8.95
N VAL A 95 4.51 -12.75 8.70
CA VAL A 95 3.25 -12.72 9.48
C VAL A 95 2.40 -13.96 9.29
N ASN A 96 2.59 -14.69 8.19
CA ASN A 96 1.89 -15.95 7.91
C ASN A 96 2.47 -17.14 8.69
N ASP A 97 3.70 -17.01 9.19
CA ASP A 97 4.45 -18.08 9.87
C ASP A 97 4.47 -17.88 11.40
N LEU A 98 3.72 -16.90 11.92
CA LEU A 98 3.65 -16.60 13.35
C LEU A 98 3.11 -17.78 14.15
N GLU A 99 3.62 -17.99 15.36
CA GLU A 99 3.07 -18.99 16.29
C GLU A 99 1.69 -18.57 16.80
N GLN A 100 0.96 -19.49 17.44
CA GLN A 100 -0.43 -19.25 17.86
C GLN A 100 -0.56 -18.01 18.76
N GLU A 101 0.32 -17.86 19.74
CA GLU A 101 0.31 -16.73 20.68
C GLU A 101 0.56 -15.39 19.95
N GLU A 102 1.47 -15.38 18.98
CA GLU A 102 1.80 -14.18 18.20
C GLU A 102 0.69 -13.81 17.21
N ARG A 103 -0.01 -14.80 16.66
CA ARG A 103 -1.21 -14.56 15.83
C ARG A 103 -2.35 -13.97 16.65
N GLU A 104 -2.55 -14.43 17.87
CA GLU A 104 -3.54 -13.87 18.80
C GLU A 104 -3.19 -12.41 19.14
N GLU A 105 -1.91 -12.13 19.46
CA GLU A 105 -1.44 -10.77 19.71
C GLU A 105 -1.64 -9.86 18.49
N LEU A 106 -1.30 -10.32 17.29
CA LEU A 106 -1.50 -9.56 16.05
C LEU A 106 -2.99 -9.26 15.82
N SER A 107 -3.87 -10.22 16.08
CA SER A 107 -5.32 -10.05 15.95
C SER A 107 -5.86 -9.02 16.94
N GLU A 108 -5.44 -9.08 18.20
CA GLU A 108 -5.82 -8.09 19.22
C GLU A 108 -5.32 -6.69 18.88
N LEU A 109 -4.07 -6.56 18.43
CA LEU A 109 -3.51 -5.27 18.01
C LEU A 109 -4.25 -4.69 16.81
N ASN A 110 -4.61 -5.52 15.82
CA ASN A 110 -5.41 -5.09 14.66
C ASN A 110 -6.79 -4.59 15.09
N LEU A 111 -7.46 -5.30 16.01
CA LEU A 111 -8.77 -4.89 16.54
C LEU A 111 -8.66 -3.53 17.24
N ARG A 112 -7.73 -3.39 18.20
CA ARG A 112 -7.52 -2.14 18.94
C ARG A 112 -7.16 -0.98 18.02
N TYR A 113 -6.35 -1.23 16.98
CA TYR A 113 -5.97 -0.21 16.01
C TYR A 113 -7.17 0.29 15.22
N LYS A 114 -8.01 -0.63 14.72
CA LYS A 114 -9.24 -0.28 13.99
C LYS A 114 -10.25 0.44 14.88
N GLU A 115 -10.42 0.00 16.13
CA GLU A 115 -11.31 0.68 17.10
C GLU A 115 -10.86 2.12 17.36
N LYS A 116 -9.55 2.35 17.51
CA LYS A 116 -9.01 3.69 17.77
C LYS A 116 -9.08 4.58 16.52
N PHE A 117 -8.55 4.11 15.39
CA PHE A 117 -8.28 4.93 14.21
C PHE A 117 -9.34 4.84 13.10
N GLY A 118 -10.21 3.82 13.11
CA GLY A 118 -11.26 3.63 12.11
C GLY A 118 -10.77 3.07 10.76
N PHE A 119 -9.52 2.61 10.69
CA PHE A 119 -8.93 1.97 9.52
C PHE A 119 -7.88 0.91 9.92
N PRO A 120 -7.56 -0.06 9.04
CA PRO A 120 -6.54 -1.08 9.27
C PRO A 120 -5.14 -0.52 9.54
N PHE A 121 -4.31 -1.28 10.24
CA PHE A 121 -2.89 -0.95 10.37
C PHE A 121 -2.17 -1.20 9.04
N VAL A 122 -1.67 -0.13 8.42
CA VAL A 122 -0.89 -0.21 7.17
C VAL A 122 0.58 0.11 7.45
N ILE A 123 1.47 -0.77 6.98
CA ILE A 123 2.93 -0.62 7.00
C ILE A 123 3.53 -1.28 5.75
N CYS A 124 4.69 -0.82 5.30
CA CYS A 124 5.42 -1.46 4.20
C CYS A 124 5.95 -2.83 4.64
N ALA A 125 5.19 -3.90 4.39
CA ALA A 125 5.51 -5.26 4.82
C ALA A 125 6.88 -5.73 4.30
N ARG A 126 7.24 -5.41 3.06
CA ARG A 126 8.55 -5.78 2.48
C ARG A 126 9.77 -5.24 3.24
N GLN A 127 9.59 -4.18 4.03
CA GLN A 127 10.67 -3.54 4.79
C GLN A 127 10.65 -3.89 6.28
N ASN A 128 9.67 -4.68 6.75
CA ASN A 128 9.47 -4.95 8.16
C ASN A 128 9.28 -6.46 8.40
N LYS A 129 9.93 -7.00 9.43
CA LYS A 129 9.67 -8.37 9.90
C LYS A 129 8.53 -8.36 10.93
N ALA A 130 7.93 -9.52 11.19
CA ALA A 130 6.80 -9.63 12.11
C ALA A 130 7.06 -8.98 13.49
N ASP A 131 8.21 -9.19 14.12
CA ASP A 131 8.56 -8.53 15.40
C ASP A 131 8.55 -6.99 15.29
N SER A 132 9.06 -6.46 14.18
CA SER A 132 9.08 -5.02 13.92
C SER A 132 7.68 -4.49 13.66
N ILE A 133 6.81 -5.28 13.01
CA ILE A 133 5.41 -4.95 12.79
C ILE A 133 4.67 -4.87 14.14
N LEU A 134 4.78 -5.90 14.99
CA LEU A 134 4.15 -5.92 16.32
C LEU A 134 4.62 -4.74 17.17
N SER A 135 5.93 -4.46 17.15
CA SER A 135 6.51 -3.30 17.86
C SER A 135 5.98 -1.97 17.31
N ALA A 136 5.90 -1.83 15.99
CA ALA A 136 5.37 -0.63 15.34
C ALA A 136 3.88 -0.42 15.61
N MET A 137 3.08 -1.49 15.69
CA MET A 137 1.67 -1.42 16.07
C MET A 137 1.52 -0.90 17.50
N LYS A 138 2.28 -1.44 18.45
CA LYS A 138 2.28 -0.99 19.85
C LYS A 138 2.65 0.50 19.96
N ILE A 139 3.72 0.92 19.28
CA ILE A 139 4.15 2.33 19.28
C ILE A 139 3.09 3.24 18.65
N ARG A 140 2.55 2.88 17.48
CA ARG A 140 1.56 3.72 16.77
C ARG A 140 0.19 3.74 17.43
N LEU A 141 -0.14 2.74 18.26
CA LEU A 141 -1.33 2.77 19.12
C LEU A 141 -1.26 3.89 20.17
N GLU A 142 -0.08 4.34 20.56
CA GLU A 142 0.09 5.47 21.49
C GLU A 142 -0.12 6.83 20.81
N ASN A 143 -0.12 6.89 19.47
CA ASN A 143 -0.41 8.13 18.75
C ASN A 143 -1.88 8.55 18.91
N ASP A 144 -2.13 9.85 18.91
CA ASP A 144 -3.48 10.36 18.78
C ASP A 144 -4.00 10.16 17.36
N ARG A 145 -5.29 9.84 17.25
CA ARG A 145 -6.01 10.00 15.99
C ARG A 145 -6.11 11.51 15.80
N CYS A 146 -5.18 12.12 15.08
CA CYS A 146 -5.29 13.55 14.79
C CYS A 146 -6.71 13.83 14.26
N GLY A 147 -7.41 14.74 14.94
CA GLY A 147 -8.64 15.35 14.46
C GLY A 147 -8.35 16.47 13.47
#